data_AF-A0A3C0G9X2-F1
#
_entry.id   AF-A0A3C0G9X2-F1
#
_cell.length_a   1.000
_cell.length_b   1.000
_cell.length_c   1.000
_cell.angle_alpha   90.00
_cell.angle_beta   90.00
_cell.angle_gamma   90.00
#
_symmetry.space_group_name_H-M   'P 1'
#
loop_
_entity.id
_entity.type
_entity.pdbx_description
1 polymer ?
#
loop_
_entity_poly.entity_id
_entity_poly.type
_entity_poly.pdbx_seq_one_letter_code
_entity_poly.pdbx_strand_id
1 'polypeptide(L)'
;GSWDYILAANYGIRHRNWGLSTLVNYTIKTENSKKYQFGNQWNVALNTYKTYYVSPSVSLTPQIGVGGEFFEENLEFSLAVPDTGGNVYFGRLAVELNYNRYALGISSMLPISQNLNEGKVEVKNRVSLYLNINI
;
A
#
# COMPACT_ATOMS: atom_id res chain seq x y z
N GLY A 1 -7.10 15.37 -14.47
CA GLY A 1 -6.26 14.20 -14.18
C GLY A 1 -5.05 14.21 -15.08
N SER A 2 -4.03 13.44 -14.73
CA SER A 2 -2.79 13.22 -15.47
C SER A 2 -2.69 11.76 -15.92
N TRP A 3 -1.75 11.48 -16.81
CA TRP A 3 -1.37 10.11 -17.17
C TRP A 3 -0.13 9.72 -16.36
N ASP A 4 -0.32 8.98 -15.29
CA ASP A 4 0.77 8.57 -14.41
C ASP A 4 1.27 7.17 -14.79
N TYR A 5 2.56 6.90 -14.55
CA TYR A 5 3.18 5.60 -14.78
C TYR A 5 3.57 4.98 -13.44
N ILE A 6 3.36 3.68 -13.28
CA ILE A 6 3.69 2.96 -12.05
C ILE A 6 4.71 1.88 -12.37
N LEU A 7 5.85 1.93 -11.69
CA LEU A 7 6.82 0.84 -11.63
C LEU A 7 6.52 0.05 -10.35
N ALA A 8 6.18 -1.23 -10.48
CA ALA A 8 5.78 -2.07 -9.36
C ALA A 8 6.65 -3.32 -9.28
N ALA A 9 7.18 -3.59 -8.09
CA ALA A 9 7.96 -4.78 -7.77
C ALA A 9 7.37 -5.47 -6.53
N ASN A 10 7.11 -6.77 -6.64
CA ASN A 10 6.61 -7.60 -5.55
C ASN A 10 7.52 -8.82 -5.42
N TYR A 11 8.04 -9.05 -4.21
CA TYR A 11 8.89 -10.20 -3.93
C TYR A 11 8.41 -10.90 -2.65
N GLY A 12 8.40 -12.22 -2.67
CA GLY A 12 7.90 -13.02 -1.56
C GLY A 12 8.74 -14.27 -1.36
N ILE A 13 9.05 -14.56 -0.10
CA ILE A 13 9.68 -15.81 0.32
C ILE A 13 8.72 -16.54 1.25
N ARG A 14 8.67 -17.87 1.12
CA ARG A 14 7.82 -18.72 1.95
C ARG A 14 8.61 -19.94 2.41
N HIS A 15 8.52 -20.24 3.69
CA HIS A 15 9.04 -21.47 4.28
C HIS A 15 7.93 -22.14 5.09
N ARG A 16 7.53 -23.34 4.67
CA ARG A 16 6.36 -24.05 5.22
C ARG A 16 5.13 -23.12 5.20
N ASN A 17 4.53 -22.90 6.37
CA ASN A 17 3.33 -22.10 6.58
C ASN A 17 3.63 -20.62 6.85
N TRP A 18 4.89 -20.20 6.87
CA TRP A 18 5.29 -18.82 7.10
C TRP A 18 5.76 -18.18 5.81
N GLY A 19 5.45 -16.90 5.64
CA GLY A 19 5.98 -16.12 4.55
C GLY A 19 6.30 -14.69 4.92
N LEU A 20 7.12 -14.09 4.08
CA LEU A 20 7.49 -12.68 4.10
C LEU A 20 7.28 -12.15 2.68
N SER A 21 6.62 -11.02 2.54
CA SER A 21 6.41 -10.33 1.28
C SER A 21 6.84 -8.88 1.38
N THR A 22 7.48 -8.39 0.33
CA THR A 22 7.82 -6.99 0.14
C THR A 22 7.18 -6.49 -1.14
N LEU A 23 6.65 -5.27 -1.09
CA LEU A 23 6.07 -4.54 -2.21
C LEU A 23 6.77 -3.20 -2.28
N VAL A 24 7.21 -2.81 -3.47
CA VAL A 24 7.81 -1.51 -3.76
C VAL A 24 7.16 -1.00 -5.04
N ASN A 25 6.49 0.14 -4.94
CA ASN A 25 5.91 0.85 -6.06
C ASN A 25 6.50 2.26 -6.14
N TYR A 26 6.85 2.69 -7.34
CA TYR A 26 7.19 4.07 -7.65
C TYR A 26 6.25 4.60 -8.72
N THR A 27 5.50 5.65 -8.37
CA THR A 27 4.55 6.31 -9.26
C THR A 27 5.19 7.58 -9.81
N ILE A 28 5.45 7.58 -11.11
CA ILE A 28 5.90 8.75 -11.87
C ILE A 28 4.66 9.53 -12.28
N LYS A 29 4.50 10.72 -11.72
CA LYS A 29 3.35 11.59 -11.97
C LYS A 29 3.65 12.59 -13.06
N THR A 30 2.70 12.82 -13.95
CA THR A 30 2.86 13.77 -15.06
C THR A 30 2.01 15.03 -14.89
N GLU A 31 2.36 16.08 -15.62
CA GLU A 31 1.63 17.33 -15.65
C GLU A 31 0.22 17.13 -16.26
N ASN A 32 -0.79 17.74 -15.64
CA ASN A 32 -2.15 17.76 -16.15
C ASN A 32 -2.44 19.01 -17.03
N SER A 33 -3.65 19.08 -17.60
CA SER A 33 -4.06 20.20 -18.47
C SER A 33 -4.07 21.58 -17.82
N LYS A 34 -3.97 21.66 -16.50
CA LYS A 34 -3.91 22.92 -15.72
C LYS A 34 -2.47 23.31 -15.34
N LYS A 35 -1.45 22.70 -15.93
CA LYS A 35 -0.04 22.97 -15.58
C LYS A 35 0.30 22.62 -14.13
N TYR A 36 -0.39 21.62 -13.59
CA TYR A 36 -0.17 21.10 -12.25
C TYR A 36 0.28 19.64 -12.33
N GLN A 37 1.37 19.33 -11.65
CA GLN A 37 1.93 17.99 -11.52
C GLN A 37 2.00 17.66 -10.03
N PHE A 38 1.35 16.58 -9.62
CA PHE A 38 1.54 16.06 -8.28
C PHE A 38 2.95 15.46 -8.15
N GLY A 39 3.56 15.53 -6.97
CA GLY A 39 4.88 14.95 -6.74
C GLY A 39 4.90 13.44 -6.95
N ASN A 40 6.04 12.90 -7.39
CA ASN A 40 6.19 11.46 -7.52
C ASN A 40 6.04 10.79 -6.15
N GLN A 41 5.69 9.51 -6.17
CA GLN A 41 5.32 8.81 -4.95
C GLN A 41 5.98 7.44 -4.86
N TRP A 42 6.61 7.16 -3.72
CA TRP A 42 7.00 5.82 -3.31
C TRP A 42 5.93 5.20 -2.41
N ASN A 43 5.62 3.92 -2.62
CA ASN A 43 4.84 3.09 -1.70
C ASN A 43 5.61 1.80 -1.44
N VAL A 44 6.01 1.58 -0.19
CA VAL A 44 6.78 0.42 0.22
C VAL A 44 6.03 -0.30 1.33
N ALA A 45 6.00 -1.63 1.29
CA ALA A 45 5.42 -2.43 2.35
C ALA A 45 6.22 -3.71 2.59
N LEU A 46 6.35 -4.10 3.85
CA LEU A 46 6.89 -5.36 4.28
C LEU A 46 5.84 -6.05 5.16
N ASN A 47 5.41 -7.24 4.78
CA ASN A 47 4.42 -8.01 5.53
C ASN A 47 4.96 -9.41 5.81
N THR A 48 4.70 -9.91 7.01
CA THR A 48 4.83 -11.33 7.32
C THR A 48 3.45 -11.92 7.55
N TYR A 49 3.31 -13.19 7.18
CA TYR A 49 2.06 -13.91 7.31
C TYR A 49 2.31 -15.36 7.71
N LYS A 50 1.28 -15.96 8.29
CA LYS A 50 1.25 -17.39 8.57
C LYS A 50 -0.07 -17.99 8.13
N THR A 51 -0.02 -19.07 7.37
CA THR A 51 -1.22 -19.78 6.89
C THR A 51 -1.54 -20.97 7.80
N TYR A 52 -2.74 -20.94 8.37
CA TYR A 52 -3.31 -22.04 9.13
C TYR A 52 -4.26 -22.84 8.24
N TYR A 53 -3.93 -24.10 7.96
CA TYR A 53 -4.80 -25.02 7.23
C TYR A 53 -5.75 -25.69 8.22
N VAL A 54 -7.02 -25.29 8.19
CA VAL A 54 -8.07 -25.80 9.09
C VAL A 54 -8.64 -27.10 8.53
N SER A 55 -8.76 -27.19 7.20
CA SER A 55 -9.16 -28.39 6.47
C SER A 55 -8.49 -28.41 5.08
N PRO A 56 -8.66 -29.47 4.27
CA PRO A 56 -8.15 -29.49 2.89
C PRO A 56 -8.69 -28.35 2.01
N SER A 57 -9.88 -27.82 2.34
CA SER A 57 -10.55 -26.77 1.58
C SER A 57 -10.54 -25.41 2.26
N VAL A 58 -10.14 -25.31 3.53
CA VAL A 58 -10.22 -24.09 4.33
C VAL A 58 -8.85 -23.73 4.90
N SER A 59 -8.42 -22.49 4.66
CA SER A 59 -7.26 -21.93 5.35
C SER A 59 -7.46 -20.48 5.76
N LEU A 60 -6.79 -20.08 6.84
CA LEU A 60 -6.81 -18.73 7.39
C LEU A 60 -5.38 -18.18 7.41
N THR A 61 -5.18 -17.01 6.82
CA THR A 61 -3.87 -16.36 6.72
C THR A 61 -3.91 -14.97 7.35
N PRO A 62 -3.68 -14.85 8.67
CA PRO A 62 -3.36 -13.57 9.29
C PRO A 62 -2.02 -13.03 8.78
N GLN A 63 -1.95 -11.71 8.66
CA GLN A 63 -0.79 -10.96 8.22
C GLN A 63 -0.59 -9.72 9.09
N ILE A 64 0.66 -9.39 9.35
CA ILE A 64 1.08 -8.16 10.02
C ILE A 64 2.26 -7.58 9.26
N GLY A 65 2.36 -6.26 9.24
CA GLY A 65 3.44 -5.61 8.51
C GLY A 65 3.59 -4.14 8.83
N VAL A 66 4.49 -3.52 8.09
CA VAL A 66 4.73 -2.09 8.09
C VAL A 66 4.74 -1.58 6.66
N GLY A 67 4.45 -0.31 6.46
CA GLY A 67 4.58 0.33 5.16
C GLY A 67 4.94 1.81 5.27
N GLY A 68 5.38 2.37 4.17
CA GLY A 68 5.71 3.78 4.04
C GLY A 68 5.20 4.33 2.72
N GLU A 69 4.68 5.56 2.75
CA GLU A 69 4.42 6.37 1.58
C GLU A 69 5.25 7.64 1.66
N PHE A 70 5.92 7.98 0.56
CA PHE A 70 6.76 9.17 0.45
C PHE A 70 6.34 9.93 -0.80
N PHE A 71 6.09 11.22 -0.65
CA PHE A 71 5.57 12.11 -1.66
C PHE A 71 6.57 13.24 -1.87
N GLU A 72 6.98 13.42 -3.13
CA GLU A 72 7.72 14.62 -3.52
C GLU A 72 6.78 15.84 -3.50
N GLU A 73 7.36 17.03 -3.55
CA GLU A 73 6.59 18.28 -3.68
C GLU A 73 5.85 18.32 -5.02
N ASN A 74 4.69 18.97 -5.01
CA ASN A 74 3.93 19.22 -6.21
C ASN A 74 4.57 20.36 -7.00
N LEU A 75 4.37 20.37 -8.32
CA LEU A 75 4.81 21.43 -9.21
C LEU A 75 3.60 22.12 -9.85
N GLU A 76 3.60 23.45 -9.87
CA GLU A 76 2.66 24.27 -10.62
C GLU A 76 3.44 25.21 -11.54
N PHE A 77 3.16 25.17 -12.85
CA PHE A 77 3.97 25.87 -13.87
C PHE A 77 5.47 25.55 -13.76
N SER A 78 5.80 24.29 -13.45
CA SER A 78 7.19 23.82 -13.19
C SER A 78 7.88 24.45 -11.97
N LEU A 79 7.14 25.11 -11.09
CA LEU A 79 7.64 25.65 -9.83
C LEU A 79 7.14 24.80 -8.66
N ALA A 80 8.02 24.54 -7.69
CA ALA A 80 7.65 23.82 -6.47
C ALA A 80 6.56 24.58 -5.71
N VAL A 81 5.50 23.86 -5.33
CA VAL A 81 4.43 24.38 -4.49
C VAL A 81 4.84 24.17 -3.03
N PRO A 82 5.06 25.25 -2.25
CA PRO A 82 5.46 25.13 -0.84
C PRO A 82 4.47 24.30 -0.03
N ASP A 83 4.97 23.69 1.03
CA ASP A 83 4.17 22.93 2.00
C ASP A 83 3.39 21.76 1.38
N THR A 84 3.96 21.13 0.35
CA THR A 84 3.39 19.92 -0.27
C THR A 84 4.33 18.72 -0.11
N GLY A 85 3.81 17.51 -0.35
CA GLY A 85 4.58 16.29 -0.24
C GLY A 85 4.68 15.77 1.20
N GLY A 86 5.78 15.07 1.50
CA GLY A 86 6.06 14.53 2.83
C GLY A 86 5.94 13.01 2.89
N ASN A 87 5.69 12.47 4.08
CA ASN A 87 5.73 11.02 4.30
C ASN A 87 4.73 10.54 5.35
N VAL A 88 4.39 9.25 5.27
CA VAL A 88 3.60 8.56 6.28
C VAL A 88 4.06 7.11 6.42
N TYR A 89 4.14 6.64 7.66
CA TYR A 89 4.44 5.26 8.03
C TYR A 89 3.19 4.60 8.61
N PHE A 90 2.96 3.35 8.22
CA PHE A 90 1.80 2.58 8.62
C PHE A 90 2.18 1.29 9.33
N GLY A 91 1.41 0.94 10.35
CA GLY A 91 1.23 -0.43 10.80
C GLY A 91 0.16 -1.09 9.94
N ARG A 92 0.37 -2.34 9.55
CA ARG A 92 -0.51 -3.07 8.64
C ARG A 92 -1.00 -4.34 9.32
N LEU A 93 -2.29 -4.59 9.25
CA LEU A 93 -2.93 -5.80 9.75
C LEU A 93 -3.88 -6.33 8.68
N ALA A 94 -3.86 -7.63 8.45
CA ALA A 94 -4.81 -8.25 7.53
C ALA A 94 -5.13 -9.68 7.96
N VAL A 95 -6.27 -10.18 7.53
CA VAL A 95 -6.61 -11.60 7.62
C VAL A 95 -7.37 -11.99 6.36
N GLU A 96 -7.00 -13.15 5.82
CA GLU A 96 -7.64 -13.73 4.64
C GLU A 96 -8.14 -15.14 4.96
N LEU A 97 -9.41 -15.40 4.65
CA LEU A 97 -10.03 -16.72 4.69
C LEU A 97 -10.12 -17.25 3.26
N ASN A 98 -9.49 -18.40 3.02
CA ASN A 98 -9.56 -19.12 1.76
C ASN A 98 -10.50 -20.33 1.91
N TYR A 99 -11.47 -20.45 1.01
CA TYR A 99 -12.38 -21.60 0.91
C TYR A 99 -12.49 -22.08 -0.55
N ASN A 100 -11.94 -23.26 -0.85
CA ASN A 100 -11.86 -23.81 -2.20
C ASN A 100 -11.24 -22.82 -3.20
N ARG A 101 -12.08 -22.16 -4.02
CA ARG A 101 -11.69 -21.18 -5.04
C ARG A 101 -11.90 -19.72 -4.64
N TYR A 102 -12.41 -19.48 -3.44
CA TYR A 102 -12.77 -18.16 -2.93
C TYR A 102 -11.74 -17.71 -1.89
N ALA A 103 -11.35 -16.44 -1.92
CA ALA A 103 -10.57 -15.81 -0.87
C ALA A 103 -11.27 -14.52 -0.42
N LEU A 104 -11.71 -14.47 0.83
CA LEU A 104 -12.29 -13.28 1.46
C LEU A 104 -11.28 -12.71 2.44
N GLY A 105 -10.90 -11.44 2.25
CA GLY A 105 -9.92 -10.81 3.12
C GLY A 105 -10.32 -9.42 3.57
N ILE A 106 -9.90 -9.08 4.79
CA ILE A 106 -9.96 -7.73 5.35
C ILE A 106 -8.55 -7.27 5.68
N SER A 107 -8.25 -6.00 5.41
CA SER A 107 -6.97 -5.38 5.72
C SER A 107 -7.15 -3.97 6.26
N SER A 108 -6.21 -3.53 7.09
CA SER A 108 -6.16 -2.18 7.62
C SER A 108 -4.74 -1.64 7.61
N MET A 109 -4.61 -0.34 7.33
CA MET A 109 -3.39 0.44 7.48
C MET A 109 -3.63 1.54 8.52
N LEU A 110 -2.86 1.50 9.60
CA LEU A 110 -2.95 2.40 10.74
C LEU A 110 -1.74 3.35 10.69
N PRO A 111 -1.91 4.67 10.53
CA PRO A 111 -0.79 5.60 10.52
C PRO A 111 -0.13 5.61 11.90
N ILE A 112 1.18 5.33 11.93
CA ILE A 112 2.02 5.33 13.14
C ILE A 112 2.67 6.70 13.31
N SER A 113 3.18 7.25 12.21
CA SER A 113 3.85 8.55 12.15
C SER A 113 3.67 9.15 10.77
N GLN A 114 3.46 10.45 10.69
CA GLN A 114 3.27 11.16 9.43
C GLN A 114 3.71 12.61 9.54
N ASN A 115 4.19 13.12 8.42
CA ASN A 115 4.41 14.54 8.19
C ASN A 115 4.05 14.80 6.72
N LEU A 116 2.79 15.15 6.47
CA LEU A 116 2.27 15.43 5.14
C LEU A 116 1.96 16.93 5.05
N ASN A 117 2.42 17.57 3.98
CA ASN A 117 2.23 18.99 3.75
C ASN A 117 2.65 19.85 4.97
N GLU A 118 3.84 19.58 5.51
CA GLU A 118 4.34 20.19 6.75
C GLU A 118 3.38 20.09 7.95
N GLY A 119 2.69 18.96 8.07
CA GLY A 119 1.75 18.69 9.16
C GLY A 119 0.37 19.31 8.98
N LYS A 120 0.10 19.98 7.84
CA LYS A 120 -1.21 20.55 7.52
C LYS A 120 -2.23 19.50 7.10
N VAL A 121 -1.76 18.31 6.71
CA VAL A 121 -2.61 17.20 6.27
C VAL A 121 -2.36 15.99 7.16
N GLU A 122 -3.45 15.33 7.54
CA GLU A 122 -3.41 14.14 8.35
C GLU A 122 -4.16 12.99 7.66
N VAL A 123 -3.46 11.90 7.39
CA VAL A 123 -4.07 10.67 6.94
C VAL A 123 -4.71 9.95 8.12
N LYS A 124 -5.86 9.33 7.87
CA LYS A 124 -6.60 8.51 8.84
C LYS A 124 -6.50 7.03 8.49
N ASN A 125 -7.04 6.19 9.36
CA ASN A 125 -7.06 4.74 9.18
C ASN A 125 -7.70 4.35 7.85
N ARG A 126 -7.05 3.43 7.13
CA ARG A 126 -7.59 2.84 5.90
C ARG A 126 -8.03 1.41 6.21
N VAL A 127 -9.21 1.02 5.73
CA VAL A 127 -9.75 -0.35 5.84
C VAL A 127 -10.20 -0.78 4.46
N SER A 128 -9.90 -2.03 4.10
CA SER A 128 -10.29 -2.62 2.82
C SER A 128 -10.85 -4.03 3.03
N LEU A 129 -11.89 -4.35 2.27
CA LEU A 129 -12.49 -5.68 2.16
C LEU A 129 -12.39 -6.11 0.70
N TYR A 130 -11.94 -7.34 0.46
CA TYR A 130 -11.83 -7.89 -0.90
C TYR A 130 -12.30 -9.33 -0.98
N LEU A 131 -12.78 -9.72 -2.16
CA LEU A 131 -13.14 -11.08 -2.53
C LEU A 131 -12.43 -11.44 -3.83
N ASN A 132 -11.61 -12.49 -3.81
CA ASN A 132 -10.98 -13.05 -5.00
C ASN A 132 -11.63 -14.40 -5.36
N ILE A 133 -11.75 -14.67 -6.66
CA ILE A 133 -12.28 -15.92 -7.20
C ILE A 133 -11.28 -16.48 -8.20
N ASN A 134 -10.77 -17.68 -7.94
CA ASN A 134 -9.93 -18.41 -8.88
C ASN A 134 -10.84 -19.14 -9.89
N ILE A 135 -10.76 -18.75 -11.16
CA ILE A 135 -11.55 -19.29 -12.28
C ILE A 135 -10.74 -20.39 -12.98
#